data_AF-A0A9E4L9D8-F1
#
_entry.id   AF-A0A9E4L9D8-F1
#
_cell.length_a   1.000
_cell.length_b   1.000
_cell.length_c   1.000
_cell.angle_alpha   90.00
_cell.angle_beta   90.00
_cell.angle_gamma   90.00
#
_symmetry.space_group_name_H-M   'P 1'
#
loop_
_entity.id
_entity.type
_entity.pdbx_description
1 polymer ?
#
loop_
_entity_poly.entity_id
_entity_poly.type
_entity_poly.pdbx_seq_one_letter_code
_entity_poly.pdbx_strand_id
1 'polypeptide(L)'
;MNEQEHLLTVFCQGVRYPEVSGFEVLELLDVRSALAPWEGKLSDHDRKRLEEADAVFLRQTGRFYASVAQVASLAAMRKRASVSPLHWWWYLDTEIRCPKGVMTAVWSQPRISDDAPGLHHV
;
A
#
# COMPACT_ATOMS: atom_id res chain seq x y z
N MET A 1 19.59 7.73 -13.01
CA MET A 1 18.48 7.19 -12.20
C MET A 1 18.34 8.08 -10.99
N ASN A 2 17.17 8.70 -10.80
CA ASN A 2 16.91 9.46 -9.58
C ASN A 2 16.55 8.51 -8.44
N GLU A 3 16.56 9.01 -7.21
CA GLU A 3 16.28 8.20 -6.02
C GLU A 3 14.88 7.57 -6.06
N GLN A 4 13.88 8.30 -6.57
CA GLN A 4 12.49 7.81 -6.65
C GLN A 4 12.34 6.64 -7.61
N GLU A 5 12.98 6.70 -8.77
CA GLU A 5 13.01 5.66 -9.79
C GLU A 5 13.74 4.41 -9.29
N HIS A 6 14.79 4.60 -8.48
CA HIS A 6 15.47 3.50 -7.81
C HIS A 6 14.54 2.81 -6.81
N LEU A 7 13.94 3.56 -5.88
CA LEU A 7 12.99 3.03 -4.89
C LEU A 7 11.81 2.32 -5.56
N LEU A 8 11.24 2.91 -6.61
CA LEU A 8 10.16 2.31 -7.39
C LEU A 8 10.60 1.01 -8.05
N THR A 9 11.82 0.95 -8.58
CA THR A 9 12.35 -0.25 -9.22
C THR A 9 12.57 -1.37 -8.21
N VAL A 10 13.19 -1.05 -7.07
CA VAL A 10 13.39 -2.00 -5.95
C VAL A 10 12.05 -2.55 -5.48
N PHE A 11 11.07 -1.66 -5.25
CA PHE A 11 9.74 -2.08 -4.82
C PHE A 11 9.05 -2.96 -5.87
N CYS A 12 8.97 -2.52 -7.12
CA CYS A 12 8.35 -3.27 -8.23
C CYS A 12 8.96 -4.67 -8.42
N GLN A 13 10.26 -4.82 -8.18
CA GLN A 13 10.95 -6.10 -8.30
C GLN A 13 10.71 -6.97 -7.07
N GLY A 14 10.87 -6.43 -5.87
CA GLY A 14 10.77 -7.21 -4.63
C GLY A 14 9.39 -7.80 -4.39
N VAL A 15 8.32 -7.07 -4.73
CA VAL A 15 6.93 -7.58 -4.59
C VAL A 15 6.64 -8.79 -5.48
N ARG A 16 7.49 -9.12 -6.46
CA ARG A 16 7.30 -10.29 -7.33
C ARG A 16 7.82 -11.58 -6.70
N TYR A 17 8.58 -11.49 -5.61
CA TYR A 17 9.20 -12.62 -4.94
C TYR A 17 8.59 -12.81 -3.54
N PRO A 18 7.45 -13.52 -3.42
CA PRO A 18 6.79 -13.74 -2.13
C PRO A 18 7.58 -14.62 -1.15
N GLU A 19 8.60 -15.33 -1.64
CA GLU A 19 9.39 -16.29 -0.89
C GLU A 19 10.62 -15.65 -0.20
N VAL A 20 10.75 -14.32 -0.27
CA VAL A 20 11.82 -13.57 0.40
C VAL A 20 11.71 -13.65 1.92
N SER A 21 12.83 -13.47 2.60
CA SER A 21 12.91 -13.52 4.05
C SER A 21 12.11 -12.40 4.71
N GLY A 22 11.74 -12.60 5.97
CA GLY A 22 10.97 -11.60 6.72
C GLY A 22 11.68 -10.25 6.79
N PHE A 23 13.02 -10.23 6.83
CA PHE A 23 13.81 -8.99 6.80
C PHE A 23 13.68 -8.26 5.46
N GLU A 24 13.74 -8.97 4.33
CA GLU A 24 13.55 -8.38 3.02
C GLU A 24 12.13 -7.82 2.86
N VAL A 25 11.12 -8.47 3.43
CA VAL A 25 9.76 -7.90 3.45
C VAL A 25 9.70 -6.61 4.27
N LEU A 26 10.41 -6.53 5.40
CA LEU A 26 10.50 -5.28 6.17
C LEU A 26 11.18 -4.17 5.36
N GLU A 27 12.24 -4.50 4.62
CA GLU A 27 12.89 -3.55 3.71
C GLU A 27 11.94 -3.08 2.60
N LEU A 28 11.10 -3.96 2.04
CA LEU A 28 10.09 -3.56 1.05
C LEU A 28 9.05 -2.60 1.64
N LEU A 29 8.68 -2.77 2.90
CA LEU A 29 7.78 -1.85 3.61
C LEU A 29 8.43 -0.50 3.87
N ASP A 30 9.73 -0.47 4.16
CA ASP A 30 10.51 0.75 4.32
C ASP A 30 10.66 1.49 2.99
N VAL A 31 11.01 0.77 1.92
CA VAL A 31 11.11 1.32 0.55
C VAL A 31 9.79 1.95 0.13
N ARG A 32 8.66 1.27 0.36
CA ARG A 32 7.37 1.93 0.05
C ARG A 32 7.12 3.13 0.96
N SER A 33 7.37 3.03 2.25
CA SER A 33 7.19 4.17 3.15
C SER A 33 8.00 5.39 2.67
N ALA A 34 9.19 5.17 2.10
CA ALA A 34 10.00 6.21 1.47
C ALA A 34 9.41 6.75 0.15
N LEU A 35 8.66 5.95 -0.61
CA LEU A 35 7.95 6.38 -1.83
C LEU A 35 6.70 7.24 -1.56
N ALA A 36 6.02 7.04 -0.43
CA ALA A 36 4.73 7.68 -0.15
C ALA A 36 4.73 9.23 -0.28
N PRO A 37 5.74 9.98 0.18
CA PRO A 37 5.81 11.43 0.01
C PRO A 37 5.96 11.89 -1.45
N TRP A 38 6.32 11.00 -2.36
CA TRP A 38 6.63 11.30 -3.76
C TRP A 38 5.53 10.88 -4.74
N GLU A 39 4.50 10.15 -4.30
CA GLU A 39 3.42 9.65 -5.17
C GLU A 39 2.79 10.74 -6.02
N GLY A 40 2.48 11.89 -5.42
CA GLY A 40 1.88 13.04 -6.12
C GLY A 40 2.82 13.75 -7.10
N LYS A 41 4.09 13.35 -7.17
CA LYS A 41 5.11 13.88 -8.09
C LYS A 41 5.56 12.86 -9.12
N LEU A 42 5.05 11.62 -9.07
CA LEU A 42 5.38 10.59 -10.05
C LEU A 42 4.74 10.92 -11.41
N SER A 43 5.41 10.49 -12.47
CA SER A 43 4.82 10.48 -13.81
C SER A 43 3.62 9.53 -13.84
N ASP A 44 2.70 9.70 -14.78
CA ASP A 44 1.56 8.78 -14.94
C ASP A 44 2.02 7.33 -15.17
N HIS A 45 3.13 7.16 -15.90
CA HIS A 45 3.75 5.86 -16.12
C HIS A 45 4.26 5.23 -14.83
N ASP A 46 4.99 5.99 -14.00
CA ASP A 46 5.57 5.48 -12.76
C ASP A 46 4.53 5.25 -11.68
N ARG A 47 3.50 6.11 -11.64
CA ARG A 47 2.33 5.92 -10.79
C ARG A 47 1.60 4.62 -11.13
N LYS A 48 1.40 4.33 -12.42
CA LYS A 48 0.81 3.06 -12.85
C LYS A 48 1.65 1.85 -12.43
N ARG A 49 2.99 1.94 -12.56
CA ARG A 49 3.89 0.88 -12.08
C ARG A 49 3.79 0.67 -10.58
N LEU A 50 3.68 1.75 -9.81
CA LEU A 50 3.48 1.69 -8.37
C LEU A 50 2.14 1.02 -8.04
N GLU A 51 1.03 1.45 -8.65
CA GLU A 51 -0.30 0.85 -8.47
C GLU A 51 -0.31 -0.65 -8.79
N GLU A 52 0.37 -1.07 -9.86
CA GLU A 52 0.52 -2.49 -10.23
C GLU A 52 1.32 -3.27 -9.17
N ALA A 53 2.41 -2.70 -8.68
CA ALA A 53 3.24 -3.29 -7.63
C ALA A 53 2.46 -3.39 -6.29
N ASP A 54 1.74 -2.35 -5.92
CA ASP A 54 0.84 -2.31 -4.76
C ASP A 54 -0.21 -3.44 -4.86
N ALA A 55 -0.81 -3.64 -6.04
CA ALA A 55 -1.77 -4.71 -6.28
C ALA A 55 -1.17 -6.12 -6.22
N VAL A 56 0.10 -6.29 -6.62
CA VAL A 56 0.82 -7.56 -6.44
C VAL A 56 1.12 -7.80 -4.97
N PHE A 57 1.57 -6.77 -4.26
CA PHE A 57 1.84 -6.81 -2.83
C PHE A 57 0.60 -7.24 -2.02
N LEU A 58 -0.55 -6.62 -2.31
CA LEU A 58 -1.83 -6.94 -1.67
C LEU A 58 -2.26 -8.40 -1.92
N ARG A 59 -2.09 -8.91 -3.15
CA ARG A 59 -2.39 -10.32 -3.47
C ARG A 59 -1.50 -11.31 -2.72
N GLN A 60 -0.30 -10.91 -2.34
CA GLN A 60 0.69 -11.74 -1.65
C GLN A 60 0.80 -11.44 -0.14
N THR A 61 -0.02 -10.53 0.38
CA THR A 61 0.06 -10.01 1.76
C THR A 61 0.07 -11.11 2.82
N GLY A 62 -0.69 -12.19 2.64
CA GLY A 62 -0.67 -13.32 3.58
C GLY A 62 0.69 -14.03 3.66
N ARG A 63 1.42 -14.14 2.55
CA ARG A 63 2.77 -14.75 2.52
C ARG A 63 3.80 -13.81 3.13
N PHE A 64 3.76 -12.53 2.74
CA PHE A 64 4.62 -11.50 3.31
C PHE A 64 4.46 -11.37 4.82
N TYR A 65 3.22 -11.37 5.30
CA TYR A 65 2.94 -11.38 6.73
C TYR A 65 3.55 -12.61 7.42
N ALA A 66 3.31 -13.80 6.87
CA ALA A 66 3.83 -15.03 7.45
C ALA A 66 5.37 -15.00 7.55
N SER A 67 6.05 -14.46 6.55
CA SER A 67 7.50 -14.28 6.55
C SER A 67 7.96 -13.27 7.61
N VAL A 68 7.31 -12.10 7.70
CA VAL A 68 7.63 -11.08 8.73
C VAL A 68 7.37 -11.60 10.15
N ALA A 69 6.28 -12.33 10.35
CA ALA A 69 5.90 -12.87 11.66
C ALA A 69 6.93 -13.85 12.23
N GLN A 70 7.80 -14.45 11.38
CA GLN A 70 8.90 -15.31 11.83
C GLN A 70 10.04 -14.51 12.46
N VAL A 71 10.25 -13.27 12.04
CA VAL A 71 11.41 -12.46 12.44
C VAL A 71 11.04 -11.29 13.35
N ALA A 72 9.78 -10.85 13.34
CA ALA A 72 9.35 -9.72 14.14
C ALA A 72 7.85 -9.72 14.47
N SER A 73 7.49 -9.10 15.59
CA SER A 73 6.10 -8.76 15.89
C SER A 73 5.71 -7.45 15.22
N LEU A 74 4.91 -7.51 14.16
CA LEU A 74 4.39 -6.32 13.46
C LEU A 74 3.70 -5.32 14.39
N ALA A 75 2.94 -5.81 15.37
CA ALA A 75 2.29 -4.97 16.38
C ALA A 75 3.31 -4.21 17.25
N ALA A 76 4.42 -4.85 17.63
CA ALA A 76 5.49 -4.21 18.38
C ALA A 76 6.28 -3.21 17.50
N MET A 77 6.55 -3.56 16.25
CA MET A 77 7.24 -2.68 15.30
C MET A 77 6.43 -1.41 15.02
N ARG A 78 5.12 -1.54 14.79
CA ARG A 78 4.22 -0.39 14.60
C ARG A 78 4.25 0.56 15.80
N LYS A 79 4.20 0.01 17.03
CA LYS A 79 4.28 0.81 18.25
C LYS A 79 5.63 1.54 18.36
N ARG A 80 6.74 0.89 18.01
CA ARG A 80 8.07 1.49 18.09
C ARG A 80 8.30 2.57 17.06
N ALA A 81 7.80 2.37 15.84
CA ALA A 81 8.03 3.29 14.74
C ALA A 81 7.06 4.50 14.74
N SER A 82 6.14 4.60 15.72
CA SER A 82 5.16 5.71 15.85
C SER A 82 4.45 6.04 14.54
N VAL A 83 4.21 5.00 13.74
CA VAL A 83 3.89 5.14 12.33
C VAL A 83 2.43 5.58 12.17
N SER A 84 2.21 6.67 11.42
CA SER A 84 0.85 7.13 11.09
C SER A 84 0.04 6.00 10.42
N PRO A 85 -1.28 5.87 10.69
CA PRO A 85 -2.16 4.88 10.04
C PRO A 85 -2.17 4.93 8.50
N LEU A 86 -1.63 6.01 7.92
CA LEU A 86 -1.43 6.18 6.49
C LEU A 86 -0.24 5.38 5.95
N HIS A 87 0.59 4.78 6.80
CA HIS A 87 1.65 3.89 6.37
C HIS A 87 1.15 2.48 6.14
N TRP A 88 1.70 1.85 5.12
CA TRP A 88 1.37 0.50 4.69
C TRP A 88 1.55 -0.62 5.69
N TRP A 89 2.37 -0.39 6.69
CA TRP A 89 2.45 -1.23 7.89
C TRP A 89 1.08 -1.45 8.54
N TRP A 90 0.16 -0.50 8.38
CA TRP A 90 -1.21 -0.62 8.87
C TRP A 90 -2.05 -1.60 8.05
N TYR A 91 -1.94 -1.62 6.72
CA TYR A 91 -2.68 -2.55 5.85
C TYR A 91 -2.33 -4.01 6.15
N LEU A 92 -1.05 -4.32 6.39
CA LEU A 92 -0.64 -5.66 6.80
C LEU A 92 -1.26 -6.11 8.14
N ASP A 93 -1.48 -5.19 9.07
CA ASP A 93 -2.05 -5.50 10.40
C ASP A 93 -3.59 -5.56 10.39
N THR A 94 -4.26 -4.81 9.51
CA THR A 94 -5.72 -4.76 9.46
C THR A 94 -6.37 -5.83 8.58
N GLU A 95 -5.76 -6.21 7.46
CA GLU A 95 -6.27 -7.29 6.60
C GLU A 95 -6.34 -8.65 7.33
N ILE A 96 -5.56 -8.84 8.39
CA ILE A 96 -5.51 -10.11 9.14
C ILE A 96 -6.53 -10.15 10.29
N ARG A 97 -7.01 -8.98 10.72
CA ARG A 97 -8.11 -8.90 11.70
C ARG A 97 -9.49 -8.96 11.06
N CYS A 98 -9.59 -8.87 9.73
CA CYS A 98 -10.84 -9.00 8.99
C CYS A 98 -10.90 -10.37 8.29
N PRO A 99 -11.56 -11.39 8.88
CA PRO A 99 -11.80 -12.64 8.16
C PRO A 99 -12.63 -12.33 6.92
N LYS A 100 -12.13 -12.79 5.76
CA LYS A 100 -12.71 -12.61 4.41
C LYS A 100 -14.23 -12.74 4.43
N GLY A 101 -14.92 -11.59 4.42
CA GLY A 101 -16.37 -11.53 4.51
C GLY A 101 -16.98 -10.14 4.42
N VAL A 102 -16.21 -9.07 4.68
CA VAL A 102 -16.74 -7.69 4.69
C VAL A 102 -15.77 -6.71 4.01
N MET A 103 -15.48 -6.90 2.72
CA MET A 103 -14.66 -5.92 1.97
C MET A 103 -15.20 -5.55 0.58
N THR A 104 -16.48 -5.83 0.31
CA THR A 104 -17.13 -5.46 -0.96
C THR A 104 -17.72 -4.04 -0.98
N ALA A 105 -17.61 -3.22 0.08
CA ALA A 105 -18.43 -2.00 0.18
C ALA A 105 -17.68 -0.68 0.46
N VAL A 106 -16.34 -0.63 0.45
CA VAL A 106 -15.59 0.60 0.81
C VAL A 106 -14.80 1.24 -0.34
N TRP A 107 -14.93 0.74 -1.57
CA TRP A 107 -14.25 1.34 -2.74
C TRP A 107 -15.19 1.65 -3.90
N SER A 108 -16.48 1.84 -3.62
CA SER A 108 -17.43 2.43 -4.57
C SER A 108 -18.13 3.61 -3.91
N GLN A 109 -17.42 4.73 -3.77
CA GLN A 109 -18.09 6.01 -3.85
C GLN A 109 -17.87 6.57 -5.25
N PRO A 110 -18.93 6.77 -6.06
CA PRO A 110 -18.82 7.63 -7.22
C PRO A 110 -18.47 9.04 -6.72
N ARG A 111 -17.54 9.70 -7.40
CA ARG A 111 -17.35 11.15 -7.28
C ARG A 111 -18.72 11.79 -7.43
N ILE A 112 -19.21 12.45 -6.39
CA ILE A 112 -20.31 13.41 -6.54
C ILE A 112 -19.71 14.51 -7.43
N SER A 113 -20.00 14.44 -8.72
CA SER A 113 -19.77 15.55 -9.63
C SER A 113 -20.73 16.67 -9.25
N ASP A 114 -20.15 17.82 -8.92
CA ASP A 114 -20.77 19.13 -9.07
C ASP A 114 -21.33 19.26 -10.50
N ASP A 115 -22.65 19.11 -10.67
CA ASP A 115 -23.38 19.75 -11.76
C ASP A 115 -24.90 19.67 -11.48
N ALA A 116 -25.44 20.74 -10.89
CA ALA A 116 -26.88 20.97 -10.83
C ALA A 116 -27.17 22.29 -11.57
N PRO A 117 -27.70 22.25 -12.81
CA PRO A 117 -28.18 23.44 -13.48
C PRO A 117 -29.52 23.86 -12.88
N GLY A 118 -29.68 25.17 -12.69
CA GLY A 118 -30.83 25.78 -12.04
C GLY A 118 -32.17 25.48 -12.69
N LEU A 119 -33.21 25.44 -11.86
CA LEU A 119 -34.59 25.56 -12.29
C LEU A 119 -35.28 26.67 -11.49
N HIS A 120 -35.59 27.73 -12.23
CA HIS A 120 -36.55 28.76 -11.88
C HIS A 120 -37.90 28.12 -11.53
N HIS A 121 -38.50 28.55 -10.43
CA HIS A 121 -39.95 28.44 -10.23
C HIS A 121 -40.57 29.81 -10.43
N VAL A 122 -41.47 29.86 -11.42
CA VAL A 122 -42.54 30.84 -11.61
C VAL A 122 -43.64 30.56 -10.60
#